data_AF-A0A453R4G5-F1
#
_entry.id   AF-A0A453R4G5-F1
#
_cell.length_a   1.000
_cell.length_b   1.000
_cell.length_c   1.000
_cell.angle_alpha   90.00
_cell.angle_beta   90.00
_cell.angle_gamma   90.00
#
_symmetry.space_group_name_H-M   'P 1'
#
loop_
_entity.id
_entity.type
_entity.pdbx_description
1 polymer ?
#
loop_
_entity_poly.entity_id
_entity_poly.type
_entity_poly.pdbx_seq_one_letter_code
_entity_poly.pdbx_strand_id
1 'polypeptide(L)'
;MLGGKIEVPTLDGKTEIKIPKGVQPGQVVVLRGKGLELPNQAGYFGDQHVRFKIHFPLKVNERQRALLEDFAAEEATKEQSFFATGNWLYEQLSTG
;
A
#
# COMPACT_ATOMS: atom_id res chain seq x y z
N MET A 1 0.06 0.45 6.90
CA MET A 1 -0.07 1.80 6.27
C MET A 1 1.16 2.70 6.36
N LEU A 2 2.20 2.42 7.15
CA LEU A 2 3.16 3.46 7.58
C LEU A 2 4.15 3.95 6.51
N GLY A 3 4.23 3.29 5.36
CA GLY A 3 5.21 3.60 4.32
C GLY A 3 6.63 3.22 4.74
N GLY A 4 7.61 3.63 3.94
CA GLY A 4 9.01 3.34 4.20
C GLY A 4 9.88 3.49 2.97
N LYS A 5 11.08 2.92 3.05
CA LYS A 5 12.05 2.82 1.95
C LYS A 5 12.58 1.40 1.91
N ILE A 6 12.77 0.87 0.71
CA ILE A 6 13.31 -0.48 0.52
C ILE A 6 14.19 -0.50 -0.73
N GLU A 7 15.30 -1.24 -0.68
CA GLU A 7 16.11 -1.52 -1.85
C GLU A 7 15.52 -2.68 -2.66
N VAL A 8 15.38 -2.48 -3.96
CA VAL A 8 14.91 -3.50 -4.90
C VAL A 8 16.01 -3.83 -5.89
N PRO A 9 16.29 -5.12 -6.15
CA PRO A 9 17.23 -5.53 -7.18
C PRO A 9 16.67 -5.25 -8.58
N THR A 10 17.51 -4.70 -9.43
CA THR A 10 17.29 -4.44 -10.85
C THR A 10 18.41 -5.11 -11.65
N LEU A 11 18.32 -5.11 -12.98
CA LEU A 11 19.35 -5.70 -13.84
C LEU A 11 20.70 -4.98 -13.72
N ASP A 12 20.71 -3.68 -13.42
CA ASP A 12 21.91 -2.85 -13.31
C ASP A 12 22.43 -2.72 -11.86
N GLY A 13 21.86 -3.45 -10.90
CA GLY A 13 22.16 -3.34 -9.47
C GLY A 13 20.93 -2.97 -8.63
N LYS A 14 21.14 -2.39 -7.45
CA LYS A 14 20.04 -2.08 -6.52
C LYS A 14 19.55 -0.64 -6.67
N THR A 15 18.25 -0.43 -6.51
CA THR A 15 17.63 0.90 -6.50
C THR A 15 16.73 1.05 -5.27
N GLU A 16 16.81 2.18 -4.58
CA GLU A 16 15.91 2.50 -3.46
C GLU A 16 14.54 2.91 -4.01
N ILE A 17 13.48 2.29 -3.49
CA ILE A 17 12.09 2.63 -3.75
C ILE A 17 11.45 3.15 -2.47
N LYS A 18 10.78 4.30 -2.57
CA LYS A 18 9.93 4.82 -1.50
C LYS A 18 8.58 4.09 -1.54
N ILE A 19 8.18 3.52 -0.40
CA ILE A 19 6.87 2.92 -0.18
C ILE A 19 5.95 4.03 0.35
N PRO A 20 4.93 4.46 -0.42
CA PRO A 20 3.94 5.41 0.08
C PRO A 20 3.22 4.90 1.33
N LYS A 21 2.68 5.83 2.11
CA LYS A 21 1.74 5.46 3.16
C LYS A 21 0.47 4.91 2.53
N GLY A 22 -0.12 3.90 3.15
CA GLY A 22 -1.38 3.30 2.68
C GLY A 22 -1.27 2.47 1.39
N VAL A 23 -0.09 1.98 1.02
CA VAL A 23 0.07 1.07 -0.13
C VAL A 23 -0.86 -0.14 0.00
N GLN A 24 -1.55 -0.41 -1.10
CA GLN A 24 -2.52 -1.50 -1.19
C GLN A 24 -1.88 -2.79 -1.71
N PRO A 25 -2.39 -3.97 -1.33
CA PRO A 25 -1.97 -5.24 -1.91
C PRO A 25 -2.06 -5.21 -3.44
N GLY A 26 -1.02 -5.69 -4.12
CA GLY A 26 -1.02 -5.77 -5.58
C GLY A 26 -0.76 -4.45 -6.30
N GLN A 27 -0.65 -3.32 -5.59
CA GLN A 27 -0.20 -2.05 -6.17
C GLN A 27 1.18 -2.23 -6.83
N VAL A 28 1.37 -1.58 -7.98
CA VAL A 28 2.58 -1.68 -8.79
C VAL A 28 3.28 -0.33 -8.84
N VAL A 29 4.60 -0.35 -8.70
CA VAL A 29 5.49 0.76 -9.01
C VAL A 29 6.28 0.40 -10.26
N VAL A 30 6.35 1.34 -11.20
CA VAL A 30 7.08 1.17 -12.46
C VAL A 30 8.45 1.82 -12.34
N LEU A 31 9.50 1.03 -12.45
CA LEU A 31 10.87 1.52 -12.58
C LEU A 31 11.19 1.66 -14.06
N ARG A 32 11.10 2.90 -14.56
CA ARG A 32 11.29 3.18 -15.98
C ARG A 32 12.72 2.94 -16.43
N GLY A 33 12.90 2.26 -17.55
CA GLY A 33 14.23 1.97 -18.12
C GLY A 33 15.08 1.01 -17.27
N LYS A 34 14.46 0.27 -16.35
CA LYS A 34 15.12 -0.77 -15.52
C LYS A 34 14.77 -2.20 -15.93
N GLY A 35 14.04 -2.34 -17.04
CA GLY A 35 13.75 -3.62 -17.67
C GLY A 35 14.82 -4.04 -18.66
N LEU A 36 14.51 -5.06 -19.46
CA LEU A 36 15.42 -5.58 -20.48
C LEU A 36 15.62 -4.58 -21.62
N GLU A 37 16.79 -4.62 -22.24
CA GLU A 37 17.04 -3.92 -23.49
C GLU A 37 16.08 -4.43 -24.59
N LEU A 38 15.54 -3.50 -25.36
CA LEU A 38 14.58 -3.80 -26.42
C LEU A 38 15.29 -4.40 -27.64
N PRO A 39 14.77 -5.49 -28.24
CA PRO A 39 15.33 -6.03 -29.46
C PRO A 39 15.39 -4.98 -30.57
N ASN A 40 16.53 -4.90 -31.25
CA ASN A 40 16.77 -3.97 -32.37
C ASN A 40 16.71 -2.47 -32.00
N GLN A 41 16.77 -2.11 -30.71
CA GLN A 41 16.81 -0.72 -30.26
C GLN A 41 17.91 -0.52 -29.20
N ALA A 42 19.14 -0.41 -29.67
CA ALA A 42 20.31 -0.26 -28.81
C ALA A 42 20.16 0.96 -27.87
N GLY A 43 20.33 0.73 -26.57
CA GLY A 43 20.23 1.77 -25.55
C GLY A 43 18.80 2.10 -25.08
N TYR A 44 17.76 1.45 -25.64
CA TYR A 44 16.39 1.57 -25.14
C TYR A 44 16.05 0.39 -24.23
N PHE A 45 15.71 0.71 -22.99
CA PHE A 45 15.36 -0.27 -21.96
C PHE A 45 13.87 -0.24 -21.68
N GLY A 46 13.28 -1.42 -21.49
CA GLY A 46 11.92 -1.56 -20.98
C GLY A 46 11.81 -1.18 -19.50
N ASP A 47 10.65 -1.44 -18.92
CA ASP A 47 10.35 -1.08 -17.54
C ASP A 47 10.33 -2.31 -16.62
N GLN A 48 10.75 -2.14 -15.37
CA GLN A 48 10.60 -3.15 -14.33
C GLN A 48 9.38 -2.83 -13.46
N HIS A 49 8.44 -3.77 -13.42
CA HIS A 49 7.24 -3.67 -12.60
C HIS A 49 7.46 -4.30 -11.22
N VAL A 50 7.45 -3.47 -10.18
CA VAL A 50 7.59 -3.90 -8.79
C VAL A 50 6.19 -3.97 -8.17
N ARG A 51 5.74 -5.20 -7.87
CA ARG A 51 4.43 -5.45 -7.26
C ARG A 51 4.57 -5.66 -5.75
N PHE A 52 3.82 -4.91 -4.97
CA PHE A 52 3.79 -5.10 -3.52
C PHE A 52 2.97 -6.34 -3.14
N LYS A 53 3.61 -7.26 -2.43
CA LYS A 53 2.98 -8.43 -1.80
C LYS A 53 2.99 -8.24 -0.29
N ILE A 54 1.82 -8.26 0.33
CA ILE A 54 1.71 -8.21 1.79
C ILE A 54 1.87 -9.62 2.35
N HIS A 55 2.76 -9.76 3.33
CA HIS A 55 2.95 -11.00 4.08
C HIS A 55 2.38 -10.83 5.48
N PHE A 56 1.46 -11.70 5.87
CA PHE A 56 0.91 -11.74 7.22
C PHE A 56 1.67 -12.79 8.05
N PRO A 57 2.07 -12.45 9.29
CA PRO A 57 2.77 -13.39 10.15
C PRO A 57 1.84 -14.54 10.57
N LEU A 58 2.34 -15.78 10.49
CA LEU A 58 1.58 -16.98 10.89
C LEU A 58 1.49 -17.16 12.42
N LYS A 59 2.44 -16.59 13.16
CA LYS A 59 2.50 -16.64 14.62
C LYS A 59 2.72 -15.22 15.14
N VAL A 60 1.94 -14.85 16.14
CA VAL A 60 2.06 -13.57 16.86
C VAL A 60 2.21 -13.84 18.35
N ASN A 61 3.06 -13.06 19.02
CA ASN A 61 3.18 -13.11 20.48
C ASN A 61 2.03 -12.32 21.15
N GLU A 62 1.92 -12.42 22.47
CA GLU A 62 0.82 -11.82 23.24
C GLU A 62 0.77 -10.28 23.07
N ARG A 63 1.91 -9.61 23.12
CA ARG A 63 2.01 -8.17 22.89
C ARG A 63 1.57 -7.77 21.48
N GLN A 64 1.99 -8.53 20.46
CA GLN A 64 1.60 -8.29 19.07
C GLN A 64 0.10 -8.48 18.87
N ARG A 65 -0.51 -9.48 19.52
CA ARG A 65 -1.95 -9.71 19.49
C ARG A 65 -2.70 -8.53 20.10
N ALA A 66 -2.33 -8.09 21.31
CA ALA A 66 -2.95 -6.95 21.97
C ALA A 66 -2.93 -5.69 21.08
N LEU A 67 -1.78 -5.38 20.46
CA LEU A 67 -1.67 -4.24 19.54
C LEU A 67 -2.56 -4.36 18.29
N LEU A 68 -2.77 -5.57 17.78
CA LEU A 68 -3.65 -5.80 16.64
C LEU A 68 -5.13 -5.67 17.02
N GLU A 69 -5.51 -6.11 18.22
CA GLU A 69 -6.86 -5.97 18.77
C GLU A 69 -7.20 -4.51 19.05
N ASP A 70 -6.29 -3.76 19.69
CA ASP A 70 -6.45 -2.32 19.93
C ASP A 70 -6.63 -1.56 18.60
N PHE A 71 -5.79 -1.86 17.61
CA PHE A 71 -5.89 -1.25 16.28
C PHE A 71 -7.23 -1.59 15.59
N ALA A 72 -7.71 -2.83 15.71
CA ALA A 72 -8.99 -3.23 15.13
C ALA A 72 -10.18 -2.49 15.77
N ALA A 73 -10.15 -2.27 17.09
CA ALA A 73 -11.17 -1.51 17.79
C ALA A 73 -11.22 -0.03 17.36
N GLU A 74 -10.06 0.60 17.17
CA GLU A 74 -9.99 1.99 16.68
C GLU A 74 -10.54 2.13 15.26
N GLU A 75 -10.22 1.21 14.36
CA GLU A 75 -10.71 1.26 12.97
C GLU A 75 -12.23 1.04 12.91
N ALA A 76 -12.79 0.10 13.67
CA ALA A 76 -14.23 -0.13 13.74
C ALA A 76 -14.99 1.10 14.27
N THR A 77 -14.41 1.82 15.24
CA THR A 77 -14.98 3.05 15.79
C THR A 77 -15.03 4.17 14.74
N LYS A 78 -13.99 4.27 13.89
CA LYS A 78 -13.97 5.24 12.77
C LYS A 78 -15.02 4.92 11.72
N GLU A 79 -15.20 3.65 11.37
CA GLU A 79 -16.22 3.24 10.41
C GLU A 79 -17.62 3.65 10.90
N GLN A 80 -17.99 3.33 12.15
CA GLN A 80 -19.27 3.73 12.73
C GLN A 80 -19.46 5.25 12.76
N SER A 81 -18.40 6.00 13.08
CA SER A 81 -18.42 7.47 13.09
C SER A 81 -18.62 8.06 11.68
N PHE A 82 -18.02 7.44 10.67
CA PHE A 82 -18.17 7.83 9.27
C PHE A 82 -19.60 7.57 8.76
N PHE A 83 -20.17 6.40 9.08
CA PHE A 83 -21.57 6.08 8.74
C PHE A 83 -22.58 6.97 9.46
N ALA A 84 -22.36 7.30 10.74
CA ALA A 84 -23.22 8.20 11.51
C ALA A 84 -23.21 9.64 10.95
N THR A 85 -22.04 10.14 10.56
CA THR A 85 -21.90 11.48 9.96
C THR A 85 -22.57 11.56 8.59
N GLY A 86 -22.41 10.51 7.77
CA GLY A 86 -23.05 10.43 6.46
C GLY A 86 -24.58 10.45 6.59
N ASN A 87 -25.14 9.67 7.51
CA ASN A 87 -26.60 9.59 7.69
C ASN A 87 -27.21 10.92 8.16
N TRP A 88 -26.55 11.63 9.07
CA TRP A 88 -26.99 12.94 9.54
C TRP A 88 -27.01 14.01 8.44
N LEU A 89 -25.99 14.01 7.56
CA LEU A 89 -25.91 14.97 6.45
C LEU A 89 -27.05 14.76 5.44
N TYR A 90 -27.46 13.50 5.22
CA TYR A 90 -28.61 13.18 4.36
C TYR A 90 -29.95 13.58 5.00
N GLU A 91 -30.14 13.35 6.30
CA GLU A 91 -31.37 13.72 7.02
C GLU A 91 -31.60 15.25 7.04
N GLN A 92 -30.53 16.04 7.11
CA GLN A 92 -30.61 17.51 7.10
C GLN A 92 -30.93 18.11 5.72
N LEU A 93 -30.59 17.41 4.63
CA LEU A 93 -30.92 17.84 3.26
C LEU A 93 -32.30 17.34 2.80
N SER A 94 -32.85 16.31 3.46
CA SER A 94 -34.17 15.76 3.16
C SER A 94 -35.33 16.49 3.86
N THR A 95 -35.03 17.45 4.75
CA THR A 95 -36.02 18.18 5.56
C THR A 95 -36.21 19.64 5.13
N GLY A 96 -35.65 20.04 3.97
CA GLY A 96 -35.87 21.35 3.32
C GLY A 96 -36.54 21.21 1.96
#